data_AF-A0A1Q7SHH3-F1
#
_entry.id   AF-A0A1Q7SHH3-F1
#
_cell.length_a   1.000
_cell.length_b   1.000
_cell.length_c   1.000
_cell.angle_alpha   90.00
_cell.angle_beta   90.00
_cell.angle_gamma   90.00
#
_symmetry.space_group_name_H-M   'P 1'
#
loop_
_entity.id
_entity.type
_entity.pdbx_description
1 polymer ?
#
loop_
_entity_poly.entity_id
_entity_poly.type
_entity_poly.pdbx_seq_one_letter_code
_entity_poly.pdbx_strand_id
1 'polypeptide(L)'
;DIGTPDVLERLGAIAPVTAVRGNNDRGAWAEKLPSTQVLEIGGVLLYVLHDVTELGLDPRTAGFGAVISGHSHQPQQEERDGVLFFNPGSAGPRRFKLPVAVGRLTVEDGRVRGRILELPNE
;
A
#
# COMPACT_ATOMS: atom_id res chain seq x y z
N ASP A 1 4.83 -2.96 -6.31
CA ASP A 1 5.81 -2.77 -7.41
C ASP A 1 6.07 -1.29 -7.60
N ILE A 2 7.34 -0.93 -7.57
CA ILE A 2 7.87 0.43 -7.73
C ILE A 2 8.43 0.61 -9.15
N GLY A 3 9.04 -0.44 -9.70
CA GLY A 3 9.59 -0.49 -11.05
C GLY A 3 11.05 -0.04 -11.11
N THR A 4 11.36 1.15 -10.62
CA THR A 4 12.71 1.74 -10.69
C THR A 4 13.04 2.58 -9.45
N PRO A 5 14.32 2.71 -9.06
CA PRO A 5 14.71 3.46 -7.87
C PRO A 5 14.41 4.98 -7.97
N ASP A 6 14.39 5.56 -9.18
CA ASP A 6 14.08 6.99 -9.38
C ASP A 6 12.65 7.36 -8.95
N VAL A 7 11.72 6.40 -8.96
CA VAL A 7 10.36 6.61 -8.45
C VAL A 7 10.40 6.92 -6.95
N LEU A 8 11.25 6.24 -6.17
CA LEU A 8 11.39 6.51 -4.74
C LEU A 8 12.01 7.88 -4.48
N GLU A 9 13.01 8.28 -5.28
CA GLU A 9 13.62 9.61 -5.19
C GLU A 9 12.60 10.72 -5.47
N ARG A 10 11.81 10.56 -6.52
CA ARG A 10 10.77 11.53 -6.92
C ARG A 10 9.63 11.63 -5.90
N LEU A 11 9.18 10.50 -5.36
CA LEU A 11 8.19 10.48 -4.28
C LEU A 11 8.77 11.10 -3.00
N GLY A 12 10.05 10.82 -2.70
CA GLY A 12 10.77 11.36 -1.54
C GLY A 12 10.94 12.88 -1.58
N ALA A 13 10.97 13.47 -2.77
CA ALA A 13 10.98 14.93 -2.94
C ALA A 13 9.63 15.59 -2.60
N ILE A 14 8.53 14.83 -2.54
CA ILE A 14 7.18 15.32 -2.22
C ILE A 14 6.90 15.17 -0.72
N ALA A 15 7.18 14.00 -0.15
CA ALA A 15 6.89 13.65 1.24
C ALA A 15 7.75 12.46 1.70
N PRO A 16 7.82 12.16 3.01
CA PRO A 16 8.48 10.95 3.51
C PRO A 16 7.92 9.69 2.84
N VAL A 17 8.81 8.80 2.37
CA VAL A 17 8.44 7.57 1.67
C VAL A 17 8.78 6.36 2.52
N THR A 18 7.80 5.48 2.64
CA THR A 18 7.98 4.10 3.12
C THR A 18 7.63 3.16 1.97
N ALA A 19 8.48 2.18 1.71
CA ALA A 19 8.33 1.27 0.59
C ALA A 19 8.53 -0.19 1.03
N VAL A 20 7.72 -1.07 0.46
CA VAL A 20 7.91 -2.53 0.52
C VAL A 20 8.23 -3.04 -0.88
N ARG A 21 9.04 -4.08 -0.97
CA ARG A 21 9.44 -4.69 -2.24
C ARG A 21 8.28 -5.44 -2.88
N GLY A 22 7.97 -5.13 -4.13
CA GLY A 22 7.06 -5.94 -4.94
C GLY A 22 7.75 -7.03 -5.76
N ASN A 23 6.96 -7.93 -6.36
CA ASN A 23 7.48 -9.08 -7.11
C ASN A 23 8.21 -8.70 -8.41
N ASN A 24 7.96 -7.49 -8.93
CA ASN A 24 8.67 -6.96 -10.10
C ASN A 24 9.89 -6.09 -9.72
N ASP A 25 10.08 -5.77 -8.44
CA ASP A 25 11.20 -4.94 -7.98
C ASP A 25 12.45 -5.81 -7.81
N ARG A 26 13.38 -5.74 -8.78
CA ARG A 26 14.55 -6.64 -8.89
C ARG A 26 15.88 -5.89 -8.89
N GLY A 27 16.93 -6.59 -8.48
CA GLY A 27 18.31 -6.09 -8.45
C GLY A 27 18.69 -5.46 -7.11
N ALA A 28 19.97 -5.06 -7.00
CA ALA A 28 20.59 -4.65 -5.73
C ALA A 28 19.92 -3.45 -5.04
N TRP A 29 19.20 -2.59 -5.77
CA TRP A 29 18.45 -1.49 -5.16
C TRP A 29 17.20 -2.00 -4.44
N ALA A 30 16.48 -2.93 -5.05
CA ALA A 30 15.25 -3.50 -4.51
C ALA A 30 15.52 -4.48 -3.36
N GLU A 31 16.67 -5.17 -3.37
CA GLU A 31 17.09 -6.06 -2.28
C GLU A 31 17.23 -5.37 -0.92
N LYS A 32 17.41 -4.04 -0.91
CA LYS A 32 17.46 -3.23 0.31
C LYS A 32 16.07 -2.92 0.87
N LEU A 33 15.01 -3.12 0.09
CA LEU A 33 13.64 -2.87 0.51
C LEU A 33 13.10 -4.08 1.28
N PRO A 34 12.43 -3.87 2.42
CA PRO A 34 11.82 -4.95 3.16
C PRO A 34 10.63 -5.53 2.41
N SER A 35 10.26 -6.79 2.69
CA SER A 35 9.04 -7.40 2.16
C SER A 35 7.78 -6.87 2.84
N THR A 36 7.88 -6.42 4.09
CA THR A 36 6.76 -5.90 4.89
C THR A 36 7.20 -4.71 5.75
N GLN A 37 6.25 -3.90 6.21
CA GLN A 37 6.52 -2.74 7.05
C GLN A 37 5.34 -2.46 8.00
N VAL A 38 5.62 -1.94 9.20
CA VAL A 38 4.62 -1.44 10.15
C VAL A 38 4.77 0.07 10.33
N LEU A 39 3.74 0.85 10.00
CA LEU A 39 3.71 2.28 10.32
C LEU A 39 2.81 2.51 11.52
N GLU A 40 3.22 3.40 12.42
CA GLU A 40 2.32 3.98 13.42
C GLU A 40 2.00 5.42 13.02
N ILE A 41 0.72 5.72 12.77
CA ILE A 41 0.25 7.05 12.39
C ILE A 41 -0.96 7.36 13.26
N GLY A 42 -0.91 8.48 14.00
CA GLY A 42 -2.04 8.90 14.85
C GLY A 42 -2.47 7.85 15.88
N GLY A 43 -1.52 7.06 16.41
CA GLY A 43 -1.77 5.96 17.34
C GLY A 43 -2.36 4.69 16.71
N VAL A 44 -2.43 4.61 15.38
CA VAL A 44 -2.92 3.44 14.66
C VAL A 44 -1.78 2.73 13.92
N LEU A 45 -1.70 1.42 14.11
CA LEU A 45 -0.74 0.57 13.40
C LEU A 45 -1.29 0.18 12.01
N LEU A 46 -0.46 0.38 10.99
CA LEU A 46 -0.74 0.05 9.60
C LEU A 46 0.28 -1.00 9.14
N TYR A 47 -0.19 -2.14 8.66
CA TYR A 47 0.66 -3.18 8.09
C TYR A 47 0.72 -3.04 6.57
N VAL A 48 1.92 -2.99 6.00
CA VAL A 48 2.14 -2.86 4.56
C VAL A 48 2.87 -4.11 4.06
N LEU A 49 2.35 -4.72 3.00
CA LEU A 49 2.96 -5.85 2.30
C LEU A 49 2.62 -5.78 0.80
N HIS A 50 3.33 -6.51 -0.05
CA HIS A 50 3.03 -6.46 -1.48
C HIS A 50 1.80 -7.29 -1.85
N ASP A 51 1.70 -8.53 -1.37
CA ASP A 51 0.57 -9.42 -1.64
C ASP A 51 -0.13 -9.81 -0.34
N VAL A 52 -1.44 -9.53 -0.26
CA VAL A 52 -2.27 -9.86 0.91
C VAL A 52 -2.34 -11.37 1.17
N THR A 53 -2.12 -12.21 0.15
CA THR A 53 -2.11 -13.67 0.31
C THR A 53 -0.90 -14.17 1.11
N GLU A 54 0.16 -13.37 1.20
CA GLU A 54 1.36 -13.66 2.01
C GLU A 54 1.21 -13.20 3.47
N LEU A 55 0.03 -12.70 3.86
CA LEU A 55 -0.25 -12.29 5.23
C LEU A 55 -0.23 -13.50 6.16
N GLY A 56 0.86 -13.65 6.92
CA GLY A 56 1.08 -14.76 7.85
C GLY A 56 0.64 -14.52 9.30
N LEU A 57 -0.18 -13.49 9.55
CA LEU A 57 -0.65 -13.13 10.89
C LEU A 57 -2.13 -12.75 10.87
N ASP A 58 -2.80 -12.84 12.02
CA ASP A 58 -4.12 -12.24 12.22
C ASP A 58 -3.95 -10.75 12.54
N PRO A 59 -4.37 -9.83 11.65
CA PRO A 59 -4.12 -8.41 11.85
C PRO A 59 -4.84 -7.83 13.06
N ARG A 60 -6.02 -8.36 13.38
CA ARG A 60 -6.83 -7.88 14.49
C ARG A 60 -6.15 -8.21 15.81
N THR A 61 -5.73 -9.46 15.98
CA THR A 61 -5.01 -9.90 17.18
C THR A 61 -3.66 -9.20 17.32
N ALA A 62 -3.02 -8.85 16.20
CA ALA A 62 -1.80 -8.05 16.18
C ALA A 62 -2.02 -6.53 16.41
N GLY A 63 -3.27 -6.07 16.49
CA GLY A 63 -3.62 -4.67 16.79
C GLY A 63 -3.52 -3.71 15.60
N PHE A 64 -3.50 -4.20 14.36
CA PHE A 64 -3.48 -3.36 13.17
C PHE A 64 -4.86 -2.75 12.89
N GLY A 65 -4.89 -1.45 12.59
CA GLY A 65 -6.10 -0.78 12.09
C GLY A 65 -6.27 -0.91 10.58
N ALA A 66 -5.19 -1.20 9.84
CA ALA A 66 -5.26 -1.47 8.42
C ALA A 66 -4.16 -2.42 7.92
N VAL A 67 -4.48 -3.16 6.87
CA VAL A 67 -3.55 -3.92 6.02
C VAL A 67 -3.58 -3.32 4.61
N ILE A 68 -2.43 -2.88 4.12
CA ILE A 68 -2.26 -2.21 2.84
C ILE A 68 -1.47 -3.14 1.92
N SER A 69 -2.09 -3.54 0.81
CA SER A 69 -1.50 -4.47 -0.17
C SER A 69 -1.56 -3.93 -1.60
N GLY A 70 -0.75 -4.52 -2.48
CA GLY A 70 -0.76 -4.27 -3.92
C GLY A 70 -1.00 -5.54 -4.72
N HIS A 71 -0.02 -5.91 -5.56
CA HIS A 71 0.03 -7.11 -6.39
C HIS A 71 -1.05 -7.25 -7.50
N SER A 72 -2.33 -7.25 -7.16
CA SER A 72 -3.42 -7.52 -8.10
C SER A 72 -3.76 -6.37 -9.06
N HIS A 73 -3.31 -5.15 -8.73
CA HIS A 73 -3.72 -3.87 -9.35
C HIS A 73 -5.22 -3.56 -9.25
N GLN A 74 -6.02 -4.44 -8.64
CA GLN A 74 -7.46 -4.25 -8.47
C GLN A 74 -7.71 -3.40 -7.23
N PRO A 75 -8.24 -2.17 -7.37
CA PRO A 75 -8.61 -1.39 -6.19
C PRO A 75 -9.63 -2.16 -5.37
N GLN A 76 -9.39 -2.22 -4.06
CA GLN A 76 -10.24 -2.91 -3.10
C GLN A 76 -10.20 -2.18 -1.76
N GLN A 77 -11.35 -2.07 -1.12
CA GLN A 77 -11.48 -1.53 0.22
C GLN A 77 -12.55 -2.33 0.95
N GLU A 78 -12.15 -3.01 2.02
CA GLU A 78 -13.03 -3.88 2.79
C GLU A 78 -12.64 -3.82 4.27
N GLU A 79 -13.63 -3.76 5.16
CA GLU A 79 -13.39 -3.89 6.59
C GLU A 79 -13.70 -5.32 7.03
N ARG A 80 -12.75 -5.97 7.70
CA ARG A 80 -12.90 -7.32 8.25
C ARG A 80 -12.56 -7.29 9.73
N ASP A 81 -13.54 -7.61 10.57
CA ASP A 81 -13.41 -7.64 12.03
C ASP A 81 -12.79 -6.37 12.64
N GLY A 82 -13.08 -5.21 12.06
CA GLY A 82 -12.56 -3.90 12.50
C GLY A 82 -11.20 -3.51 11.92
N VAL A 83 -10.64 -4.29 11.00
CA VAL A 83 -9.39 -3.98 10.28
C VAL A 83 -9.71 -3.62 8.83
N LEU A 84 -9.16 -2.49 8.37
CA LEU A 84 -9.28 -2.07 6.97
C LEU A 84 -8.30 -2.83 6.08
N PHE A 85 -8.78 -3.70 5.21
CA PHE A 85 -8.02 -4.26 4.10
C PHE A 85 -8.12 -3.34 2.89
N PHE A 86 -6.98 -2.84 2.43
CA PHE A 86 -6.93 -1.79 1.43
C PHE A 86 -5.91 -2.07 0.33
N ASN A 87 -6.39 -2.08 -0.91
CA ASN A 87 -5.58 -2.12 -2.12
C ASN A 87 -5.86 -0.85 -2.94
N PRO A 88 -4.87 0.05 -3.13
CA PRO A 88 -5.09 1.28 -3.88
C PRO A 88 -5.26 1.05 -5.39
N GLY A 89 -4.95 -0.14 -5.90
CA GLY A 89 -4.80 -0.41 -7.32
C GLY A 89 -3.39 -0.09 -7.82
N SER A 90 -3.28 0.59 -8.97
CA SER A 90 -2.00 0.96 -9.57
C SER A 90 -2.01 2.39 -10.07
N ALA A 91 -0.96 3.15 -9.72
CA ALA A 91 -0.72 4.51 -10.22
C ALA A 91 0.19 4.54 -11.46
N GLY A 92 0.63 3.37 -11.93
CA GLY A 92 1.45 3.23 -13.14
C GLY A 92 0.60 3.14 -14.42
N PRO A 93 1.20 2.74 -15.56
CA PRO A 93 0.48 2.53 -16.80
C PRO A 93 -0.71 1.60 -16.61
N ARG A 94 -1.84 1.93 -17.25
CA ARG A 94 -3.07 1.14 -17.16
C ARG A 94 -2.78 -0.35 -17.43
N ARG A 95 -3.26 -1.20 -16.53
CA ARG A 95 -3.17 -2.66 -16.65
C ARG A 95 -4.56 -3.21 -16.86
N PHE A 96 -4.73 -4.02 -17.91
CA PHE A 96 -6.01 -4.63 -18.27
C PHE A 96 -7.10 -3.55 -18.47
N LYS A 97 -8.29 -3.77 -17.90
CA LYS A 97 -9.41 -2.81 -17.87
C LYS A 97 -9.53 -2.09 -16.52
N LEU A 98 -8.49 -2.16 -15.68
CA LEU A 98 -8.52 -1.58 -14.34
C LEU A 98 -8.25 -0.07 -14.38
N PRO A 99 -8.80 0.70 -13.44
CA PRO A 99 -8.51 2.12 -13.36
C PRO A 99 -7.05 2.36 -12.94
N VAL A 100 -6.49 3.47 -13.39
CA VAL A 100 -5.29 4.02 -12.78
C VAL A 100 -5.75 4.76 -11.53
N ALA A 101 -5.21 4.40 -10.36
CA ALA A 101 -5.70 4.92 -9.10
C ALA A 101 -4.61 5.01 -8.04
N VAL A 102 -4.83 5.88 -7.07
CA VAL A 102 -4.07 5.97 -5.83
C VAL A 102 -5.00 5.84 -4.64
N GLY A 103 -4.44 5.40 -3.51
CA GLY A 103 -5.15 5.38 -2.24
C GLY A 103 -4.83 6.57 -1.37
N ARG A 104 -5.83 7.11 -0.69
CA ARG A 104 -5.65 8.05 0.40
C ARG A 104 -6.24 7.47 1.68
N LEU A 105 -5.39 7.25 2.66
CA LEU A 105 -5.80 6.88 4.02
C LEU A 105 -5.75 8.13 4.90
N THR A 106 -6.80 8.33 5.71
CA THR A 106 -6.86 9.37 6.73
C THR A 106 -6.98 8.69 8.08
N VAL A 107 -6.12 9.06 9.03
CA VAL A 107 -6.21 8.60 10.42
C VAL A 107 -6.72 9.75 11.27
N GLU A 108 -7.86 9.55 11.92
CA GLU A 108 -8.52 10.54 12.77
C GLU A 108 -9.22 9.82 13.92
N ASP A 109 -9.07 10.32 15.15
CA ASP A 109 -9.64 9.74 16.37
C ASP A 109 -9.37 8.23 16.52
N GLY A 110 -8.14 7.80 16.20
CA GLY A 110 -7.73 6.39 16.28
C GLY A 110 -8.38 5.47 15.25
N ARG A 111 -9.02 6.02 14.19
CA ARG A 111 -9.66 5.24 13.12
C ARG A 111 -9.03 5.55 11.77
N VAL A 112 -8.91 4.53 10.93
CA VAL A 112 -8.44 4.67 9.55
C VAL A 112 -9.63 4.73 8.59
N ARG A 113 -9.63 5.69 7.68
CA ARG A 113 -10.58 5.77 6.57
C ARG A 113 -9.84 5.77 5.25
N GLY A 114 -10.15 4.80 4.39
CA GLY A 114 -9.62 4.74 3.03
C GLY A 114 -10.51 5.41 2.00
N ARG A 115 -9.88 5.97 0.96
CA ARG A 115 -10.52 6.35 -0.30
C ARG A 115 -9.62 5.95 -1.46
N ILE A 116 -10.21 5.34 -2.47
CA ILE A 116 -9.57 5.12 -3.76
C ILE A 116 -9.88 6.35 -4.63
N LEU A 117 -8.85 6.92 -5.23
CA LEU A 117 -8.93 8.08 -6.11
C LEU A 117 -8.46 7.64 -7.49
N GLU A 118 -9.38 7.58 -8.44
CA GLU A 118 -9.03 7.33 -9.85
C GLU A 118 -8.31 8.56 -10.41
N LEU A 119 -7.20 8.30 -11.11
CA LEU A 119 -6.44 9.33 -11.80
C LEU A 119 -7.00 9.47 -13.23
N PRO A 120 -7.08 10.71 -13.77
CA PRO A 120 -7.53 10.91 -15.14
C PRO A 120 -6.59 10.20 -16.11
N ASN A 121 -7.16 9.65 -17.19
CA ASN A 121 -6.36 9.16 -18.31
C ASN A 121 -5.98 10.39 -19.14
N GLU A 122 -4.72 10.78 -19.11
CA GLU A 122 -4.14 11.62 -20.16
C GLU A 122 -3.77 10.75 -21.37
#